data_AF-A0ABD4RRU2-F1
#
_entry.id   AF-A0ABD4RRU2-F1
#
_cell.length_a   1.000
_cell.length_b   1.000
_cell.length_c   1.000
_cell.angle_alpha   90.00
_cell.angle_beta   90.00
_cell.angle_gamma   90.00
#
_symmetry.space_group_name_H-M   'P 1'
#
loop_
_entity.id
_entity.type
_entity.pdbx_description
1 polymer ?
#
loop_
_entity_poly.entity_id
_entity_poly.type
_entity_poly.pdbx_seq_one_letter_code
_entity_poly.pdbx_strand_id
1 'polypeptide(L)'
;MIKKISTILSLVLLISISSTVGVFADVSPKKELIEGSIPEISTELNKRVFKNAKEVILVNEESIVDSISATPLAYVKNAPIVVTKSKNVGRVTRNYLKELGPEKVTIIGGLKAVSKDAERNIEKMGIKVERIRGKDRYDTSLKIAREMYRTVGFDKAFLLSSTTGLENAISVYSYAAKNGMPIIWAQDEGFEEQIDFLKSKNLEKIYALGDSKEFIADIDSSLKNIEGIKQINKSSTNVDLIKKFYDEKDIKKIYTAKLDFGSRSDVNEYISLGVVSAKENMPILICSDNLSHAQDKFLKDNNISDVIEVGYTVGNYSLLKSILNLTSLSCIILILLLLLIVFRALRYESR
;
A
#
# COMPACT_ATOMS: atom_id res chain seq x y z
N MET A 1 -47.08 -33.91 9.00
CA MET A 1 -45.65 -33.93 9.36
C MET A 1 -44.95 -32.59 9.07
N ILE A 2 -45.10 -32.03 7.86
CA ILE A 2 -44.43 -30.79 7.43
C ILE A 2 -44.69 -29.58 8.35
N LYS A 3 -45.94 -29.38 8.79
CA LYS A 3 -46.28 -28.27 9.72
C LYS A 3 -45.62 -28.39 11.10
N LYS A 4 -45.43 -29.62 11.64
CA LYS A 4 -44.80 -29.84 12.96
C LYS A 4 -43.28 -29.66 12.93
N ILE A 5 -42.63 -29.98 11.81
CA ILE A 5 -41.19 -29.76 11.62
C ILE A 5 -40.89 -28.26 11.49
N SER A 6 -41.78 -27.50 10.82
CA SER A 6 -41.67 -26.04 10.69
C SER A 6 -41.74 -25.31 12.04
N THR A 7 -42.61 -25.75 12.95
CA THR A 7 -42.75 -25.11 14.28
C THR A 7 -41.57 -25.41 15.21
N ILE A 8 -40.97 -26.61 15.11
CA ILE A 8 -39.80 -26.97 15.92
C ILE A 8 -38.54 -26.23 15.43
N LEU A 9 -38.37 -26.05 14.12
CA LEU A 9 -37.25 -25.28 13.57
C LEU A 9 -37.29 -23.80 13.98
N SER A 10 -38.48 -23.21 14.05
CA SER A 10 -38.66 -21.79 14.43
C SER A 10 -38.41 -21.57 15.93
N LEU A 11 -38.73 -22.55 16.78
CA LEU A 11 -38.48 -22.46 18.23
C LEU A 11 -36.98 -22.61 18.58
N VAL A 12 -36.25 -23.47 17.87
CA VAL A 12 -34.79 -23.63 18.03
C VAL A 12 -34.03 -22.39 17.55
N LEU A 13 -34.57 -21.64 16.58
CA LEU A 13 -34.01 -20.38 16.10
C LEU A 13 -34.20 -19.21 17.10
N LEU A 14 -35.22 -19.27 17.97
CA LEU A 14 -35.53 -18.23 18.95
C LEU A 14 -34.75 -18.38 20.27
N ILE A 15 -34.31 -19.60 20.62
CA ILE A 15 -33.62 -19.88 21.90
C ILE A 15 -32.11 -19.62 21.80
N SER A 16 -31.54 -19.42 20.60
CA SER A 16 -30.10 -19.24 20.38
C SER A 16 -29.59 -17.79 20.46
N ILE A 17 -30.40 -16.82 20.91
CA ILE A 17 -30.02 -15.39 20.88
C ILE A 17 -29.66 -14.80 22.26
N SER A 18 -29.77 -15.54 23.37
CA SER A 18 -29.42 -15.01 24.71
C SER A 18 -27.94 -15.20 25.09
N SER A 19 -27.01 -14.83 24.20
CA SER A 19 -25.63 -14.57 24.63
C SER A 19 -25.52 -13.11 25.05
N THR A 20 -25.34 -12.86 26.34
CA THR A 20 -25.01 -11.54 26.88
C THR A 20 -23.68 -11.08 26.28
N VAL A 21 -23.76 -10.12 25.35
CA VAL A 21 -22.57 -9.45 24.81
C VAL A 21 -22.04 -8.55 25.91
N GLY A 22 -20.93 -8.94 26.55
CA GLY A 22 -20.19 -8.06 27.43
C GLY A 22 -19.68 -6.86 26.62
N VAL A 23 -20.27 -5.69 26.83
CA VAL A 23 -19.77 -4.43 26.27
C VAL A 23 -18.56 -4.03 27.11
N PHE A 24 -17.37 -4.50 26.73
CA PHE A 24 -16.14 -3.94 27.23
C PHE A 24 -15.95 -2.56 26.60
N ALA A 25 -15.65 -1.55 27.43
CA ALA A 25 -15.26 -0.23 26.94
C ALA A 25 -13.97 -0.38 26.12
N ASP A 26 -14.13 -0.34 24.80
CA ASP A 26 -13.03 -0.45 23.86
C ASP A 26 -12.28 0.88 23.83
N VAL A 27 -11.05 0.91 24.34
CA VAL A 27 -10.18 2.08 24.18
C VAL A 27 -9.71 2.09 22.74
N SER A 28 -10.55 2.65 21.85
CA SER A 28 -10.20 2.84 20.45
C SER A 28 -9.08 3.88 20.31
N PRO A 29 -8.13 3.70 19.38
CA PRO A 29 -7.08 4.68 19.13
C PRO A 29 -7.67 6.02 18.71
N LYS A 30 -6.97 7.11 19.04
CA LYS A 30 -7.30 8.45 18.55
C LYS A 30 -7.10 8.47 17.03
N LYS A 31 -8.05 9.07 16.30
CA LYS A 31 -7.98 9.20 14.84
C LYS A 31 -7.75 10.64 14.41
N GLU A 32 -6.86 10.83 13.45
CA GLU A 32 -6.62 12.08 12.71
C GLU A 32 -6.84 11.77 11.23
N LEU A 33 -7.65 12.57 10.52
CA LEU A 33 -7.88 12.40 9.08
C LEU A 33 -7.12 13.48 8.29
N ILE A 34 -6.35 13.05 7.30
CA ILE A 34 -5.75 13.87 6.26
C ILE A 34 -6.57 13.65 4.99
N GLU A 35 -7.34 14.65 4.58
CA GLU A 35 -8.25 14.57 3.43
C GLU A 35 -8.03 15.73 2.44
N GLY A 36 -8.43 15.51 1.18
CA GLY A 36 -8.31 16.50 0.12
C GLY A 36 -8.05 15.84 -1.23
N SER A 37 -7.73 16.64 -2.23
CA SER A 37 -7.22 16.11 -3.50
C SER A 37 -5.81 15.51 -3.33
N ILE A 38 -5.38 14.64 -4.25
CA ILE A 38 -4.05 14.01 -4.20
C ILE A 38 -2.91 15.04 -3.97
N PRO A 39 -2.89 16.21 -4.64
CA PRO A 39 -1.88 17.24 -4.36
C PRO A 39 -1.99 17.89 -2.97
N GLU A 40 -3.19 18.01 -2.42
CA GLU A 40 -3.43 18.55 -1.07
C GLU A 40 -2.96 17.57 0.00
N ILE A 41 -3.37 16.30 -0.10
CA ILE A 41 -2.91 15.20 0.77
C ILE A 41 -1.37 15.11 0.71
N SER A 42 -0.80 15.09 -0.49
CA SER A 42 0.66 15.10 -0.69
C SER A 42 1.33 16.28 0.01
N THR A 43 0.77 17.48 -0.12
CA THR A 43 1.33 18.69 0.51
C THR A 43 1.22 18.63 2.03
N GLU A 44 0.07 18.23 2.57
CA GLU A 44 -0.18 18.12 4.01
C GLU A 44 0.76 17.11 4.66
N LEU A 45 0.86 15.90 4.10
CA LEU A 45 1.79 14.86 4.55
C LEU A 45 3.23 15.39 4.57
N ASN A 46 3.68 16.02 3.48
CA ASN A 46 5.04 16.54 3.42
C ASN A 46 5.30 17.64 4.46
N LYS A 47 4.35 18.54 4.73
CA LYS A 47 4.49 19.61 5.72
C LYS A 47 4.66 19.12 7.16
N ARG A 48 4.26 17.87 7.46
CA ARG A 48 4.49 17.24 8.78
C ARG A 48 5.98 17.11 9.07
N VAL A 49 6.77 16.68 8.07
CA VAL A 49 8.17 16.28 8.27
C VAL A 49 9.19 17.15 7.54
N PHE A 50 8.79 17.88 6.48
CA PHE A 50 9.66 18.74 5.69
C PHE A 50 9.31 20.22 5.94
N LYS A 51 10.13 20.90 6.76
CA LYS A 51 10.03 22.37 6.93
C LYS A 51 10.85 23.13 5.88
N ASN A 52 11.93 22.53 5.42
CA ASN A 52 12.75 22.98 4.30
C ASN A 52 13.30 21.74 3.57
N ALA A 53 13.62 21.88 2.28
CA ALA A 53 14.31 20.85 1.51
C ALA A 53 15.05 21.47 0.32
N LYS A 54 16.31 21.08 0.11
CA LYS A 54 17.11 21.55 -1.04
C LYS A 54 16.68 20.89 -2.35
N GLU A 55 16.19 19.66 -2.27
CA GLU A 55 15.74 18.87 -3.41
C GLU A 55 14.30 18.42 -3.17
N VAL A 56 13.52 18.35 -4.24
CA VAL A 56 12.18 17.77 -4.25
C VAL A 56 12.13 16.68 -5.31
N ILE A 57 11.51 15.55 -4.99
CA ILE A 57 11.21 14.53 -5.99
C ILE A 57 9.80 14.79 -6.54
N LEU A 58 9.67 14.93 -7.85
CA LEU A 58 8.41 15.15 -8.53
C LEU A 58 7.98 13.90 -9.29
N VAL A 59 6.77 13.42 -9.03
CA VAL A 59 6.15 12.26 -9.70
C VAL A 59 4.81 12.63 -10.30
N ASN A 60 4.35 11.90 -11.31
CA ASN A 60 2.97 12.04 -11.77
C ASN A 60 2.01 11.50 -10.70
N GLU A 61 0.93 12.22 -10.42
CA GLU A 61 -0.12 11.82 -9.49
C GLU A 61 -0.81 10.49 -9.86
N GLU A 62 -0.70 10.02 -11.09
CA GLU A 62 -1.23 8.72 -11.53
C GLU A 62 -0.17 7.59 -11.52
N SER A 63 1.08 7.88 -11.10
CA SER A 63 2.21 6.94 -11.16
C SER A 63 2.73 6.55 -9.78
N ILE A 64 1.89 5.87 -9.00
CA ILE A 64 2.31 5.37 -7.68
C ILE A 64 3.54 4.44 -7.75
N VAL A 65 3.67 3.63 -8.80
CA VAL A 65 4.80 2.68 -8.95
C VAL A 65 6.15 3.39 -8.99
N ASP A 66 6.22 4.52 -9.70
CA ASP A 66 7.43 5.35 -9.77
C ASP A 66 7.71 5.98 -8.40
N SER A 67 6.67 6.43 -7.70
CA SER A 67 6.82 7.03 -6.36
C SER A 67 7.32 6.05 -5.30
N ILE A 68 6.86 4.80 -5.35
CA ILE A 68 7.31 3.73 -4.45
C ILE A 68 8.80 3.53 -4.65
N SER A 69 9.24 3.36 -5.90
CA SER A 69 10.65 3.18 -6.25
C SER A 69 11.51 4.37 -5.82
N ALA A 70 10.95 5.58 -5.93
CA ALA A 70 11.63 6.82 -5.57
C ALA A 70 11.67 7.09 -4.06
N THR A 71 10.84 6.42 -3.25
CA THR A 71 10.71 6.66 -1.80
C THR A 71 12.04 6.50 -1.04
N PRO A 72 12.83 5.44 -1.26
CA PRO A 72 14.16 5.34 -0.65
C PRO A 72 15.13 6.43 -1.09
N LEU A 73 15.13 6.78 -2.38
CA LEU A 73 15.97 7.86 -2.90
C LEU A 73 15.57 9.22 -2.31
N ALA A 74 14.27 9.47 -2.15
CA ALA A 74 13.73 10.68 -1.54
C ALA A 74 14.20 10.82 -0.09
N TYR A 75 14.13 9.73 0.67
CA TYR A 75 14.59 9.69 2.06
C TYR A 75 16.08 10.00 2.18
N VAL A 76 16.92 9.33 1.38
CA VAL A 76 18.38 9.54 1.31
C VAL A 76 18.73 10.99 0.98
N LYS A 77 17.99 11.60 0.05
CA LYS A 77 18.20 13.01 -0.36
C LYS A 77 17.57 14.02 0.60
N ASN A 78 16.88 13.57 1.65
CA ASN A 78 16.05 14.41 2.51
C ASN A 78 15.08 15.29 1.70
N ALA A 79 14.44 14.68 0.70
CA ALA A 79 13.57 15.35 -0.25
C ALA A 79 12.11 14.88 -0.08
N PRO A 80 11.11 15.78 -0.07
CA PRO A 80 9.72 15.37 -0.17
C PRO A 80 9.43 14.79 -1.55
N ILE A 81 8.44 13.89 -1.62
CA ILE A 81 7.83 13.46 -2.87
C ILE A 81 6.58 14.29 -3.07
N VAL A 82 6.51 15.07 -4.15
CA VAL A 82 5.33 15.87 -4.51
C VAL A 82 4.79 15.44 -5.86
N VAL A 83 3.51 15.70 -6.08
CA VAL A 83 2.79 15.22 -7.28
C VAL A 83 2.56 16.31 -8.32
N THR A 84 2.42 15.90 -9.58
CA THR A 84 1.98 16.73 -10.70
C THR A 84 1.06 15.97 -11.63
N LYS A 85 0.25 16.68 -12.41
CA LYS A 85 -0.40 16.11 -13.61
C LYS A 85 0.60 16.02 -14.75
N SER A 86 0.30 15.15 -15.72
CA SER A 86 1.19 14.91 -16.87
C SER A 86 1.58 16.19 -17.63
N LYS A 87 0.62 17.07 -17.91
CA LYS A 87 0.86 18.26 -18.76
C LYS A 87 1.13 19.54 -17.98
N ASN A 88 0.87 19.58 -16.68
CA ASN A 88 0.92 20.81 -15.90
C ASN A 88 1.16 20.55 -14.42
N VAL A 89 2.01 21.38 -13.81
CA VAL A 89 2.21 21.42 -12.36
C VAL A 89 1.06 22.19 -11.75
N GLY A 90 0.20 21.53 -10.99
CA GLY A 90 -0.99 22.13 -10.39
C GLY A 90 -0.71 23.32 -9.46
N ARG A 91 -1.71 24.16 -9.21
CA ARG A 91 -1.55 25.34 -8.33
C ARG A 91 -1.08 24.96 -6.94
N VAL A 92 -1.62 23.88 -6.36
CA VAL A 92 -1.24 23.37 -5.04
C VAL A 92 0.26 23.05 -5.00
N THR A 93 0.74 22.20 -5.92
CA THR A 93 2.16 21.86 -6.03
C THR A 93 3.06 23.08 -6.27
N ARG A 94 2.69 23.99 -7.18
CA ARG A 94 3.48 25.21 -7.42
C ARG A 94 3.58 26.09 -6.18
N ASN A 95 2.49 26.24 -5.44
CA ASN A 95 2.49 27.03 -4.21
C ASN A 95 3.39 26.37 -3.15
N TYR A 96 3.29 25.05 -3.00
CA TYR A 96 4.14 24.31 -2.07
C TYR A 96 5.63 24.41 -2.46
N LEU A 97 5.97 24.30 -3.75
CA LEU A 97 7.35 24.51 -4.22
C LEU A 97 7.86 25.94 -3.94
N LYS A 98 7.01 26.96 -4.07
CA LYS A 98 7.38 28.35 -3.74
C LYS A 98 7.59 28.54 -2.23
N GLU A 99 6.73 27.94 -1.41
CA GLU A 99 6.83 27.98 0.05
C GLU A 99 8.09 27.26 0.55
N LEU A 100 8.40 26.09 -0.03
CA LEU A 100 9.52 25.26 0.37
C LEU A 100 10.88 25.80 -0.14
N GLY A 101 10.88 26.46 -1.31
CA GLY A 101 12.06 27.07 -1.92
C GLY A 101 13.20 26.10 -2.28
N PRO A 102 12.96 24.96 -2.97
CA PRO A 102 14.02 24.02 -3.28
C PRO A 102 14.95 24.54 -4.38
N GLU A 103 16.22 24.17 -4.29
CA GLU A 103 17.25 24.47 -5.30
C GLU A 103 17.06 23.58 -6.54
N LYS A 104 16.57 22.35 -6.33
CA LYS A 104 16.43 21.34 -7.38
C LYS A 104 15.13 20.55 -7.28
N VAL A 105 14.56 20.23 -8.44
CA VAL A 105 13.52 19.21 -8.59
C VAL A 105 14.05 18.06 -9.42
N THR A 106 13.94 16.83 -8.90
CA THR A 106 14.23 15.60 -9.63
C THR A 106 12.92 14.96 -10.06
N ILE A 107 12.63 15.00 -11.36
CA ILE A 107 11.45 14.37 -11.95
C ILE A 107 11.71 12.87 -12.10
N ILE A 108 10.76 12.06 -11.65
CA ILE A 108 10.75 10.62 -11.91
C ILE A 108 9.73 10.31 -12.99
N GLY A 109 10.17 9.57 -14.01
CA GLY A 109 9.32 9.10 -15.11
C GLY A 109 9.57 9.83 -16.43
N GLY A 110 9.11 9.19 -17.50
CA GLY A 110 9.28 9.67 -18.88
C GLY A 110 8.41 10.88 -19.22
N LEU A 111 8.50 11.34 -20.48
CA LEU A 111 7.76 12.52 -20.96
C LEU A 111 6.24 12.31 -21.04
N LYS A 112 5.78 11.06 -21.08
CA LYS A 112 4.35 10.72 -20.97
C LYS A 112 3.84 10.95 -19.54
N ALA A 113 4.65 10.60 -18.54
CA ALA A 113 4.33 10.78 -17.13
C ALA A 113 4.43 12.25 -16.74
N VAL A 114 5.51 12.95 -17.10
CA VAL A 114 5.65 14.39 -16.84
C VAL A 114 6.21 15.05 -18.09
N SER A 115 5.40 15.85 -18.76
CA SER A 115 5.73 16.45 -20.05
C SER A 115 6.90 17.42 -19.96
N LYS A 116 7.50 17.74 -21.11
CA LYS A 116 8.53 18.78 -21.18
C LYS A 116 7.95 20.17 -20.84
N ASP A 117 6.65 20.39 -21.05
CA ASP A 117 5.98 21.63 -20.62
C ASP A 117 5.88 21.75 -19.10
N ALA A 118 5.52 20.68 -18.41
CA ALA A 118 5.52 20.65 -16.95
C ALA A 118 6.92 20.90 -16.39
N GLU A 119 7.95 20.28 -16.98
CA GLU A 119 9.36 20.54 -16.66
C GLU A 119 9.75 22.01 -16.86
N ARG A 120 9.44 22.59 -18.04
CA ARG A 120 9.69 24.02 -18.32
C ARG A 120 8.98 24.96 -17.34
N ASN A 121 7.79 24.60 -16.87
CA ASN A 121 7.07 25.41 -15.89
C ASN A 121 7.79 25.46 -14.54
N ILE A 122 8.53 24.40 -14.17
CA ILE A 122 9.36 24.36 -12.95
C ILE A 122 10.65 25.15 -13.17
N GLU A 123 11.31 24.99 -14.32
CA GLU A 123 12.51 25.75 -14.68
C GLU A 123 12.23 27.27 -14.66
N LYS A 124 11.06 27.71 -15.16
CA LYS A 124 10.60 29.11 -15.10
C LYS A 124 10.40 29.65 -13.68
N MET A 125 10.32 28.78 -12.67
CA MET A 125 10.31 29.18 -11.26
C MET A 125 11.72 29.42 -10.71
N GLY A 126 12.77 29.27 -11.52
CA GLY A 126 14.17 29.41 -11.11
C GLY A 126 14.77 28.16 -10.46
N ILE A 127 14.09 27.01 -10.58
CA ILE A 127 14.47 25.76 -9.93
C ILE A 127 15.22 24.87 -10.95
N LYS A 128 16.37 24.31 -10.57
CA LYS A 128 17.10 23.36 -11.43
C LYS A 128 16.28 22.08 -11.58
N VAL A 129 16.18 21.52 -12.79
CA VAL A 129 15.48 20.26 -13.01
C VAL A 129 16.43 19.15 -13.48
N GLU A 130 16.33 18.00 -12.84
CA GLU A 130 16.93 16.72 -13.28
C GLU A 130 15.81 15.70 -13.53
N ARG A 131 16.07 14.68 -14.34
CA ARG A 131 15.08 13.65 -14.65
C ARG A 131 15.69 12.25 -14.62
N ILE A 132 15.10 11.36 -13.83
CA ILE A 132 15.38 9.93 -13.84
C ILE A 132 14.23 9.22 -14.55
N ARG A 133 14.53 8.53 -15.65
CA ARG A 133 13.52 7.81 -16.43
C ARG A 133 14.06 6.54 -17.07
N GLY A 134 13.22 5.52 -17.09
CA GLY A 134 13.41 4.30 -17.86
C GLY A 134 12.52 4.19 -19.09
N LYS A 135 12.73 3.11 -19.86
CA LYS A 135 11.82 2.67 -20.93
C LYS A 135 10.44 2.28 -20.39
N ASP A 136 10.41 1.77 -19.17
CA ASP A 136 9.23 1.35 -18.42
C ASP A 136 9.45 1.55 -16.91
N ARG A 137 8.52 1.08 -16.08
CA ARG A 137 8.59 1.14 -14.61
C ARG A 137 9.77 0.34 -14.03
N TYR A 138 10.15 -0.74 -14.70
CA TYR A 138 11.17 -1.67 -14.24
C TYR A 138 12.56 -1.05 -14.42
N ASP A 139 12.85 -0.52 -15.61
CA ASP A 139 14.06 0.25 -15.90
C ASP A 139 14.11 1.57 -15.09
N THR A 140 12.97 2.23 -14.86
CA THR A 140 12.93 3.42 -14.01
C THR A 140 13.35 3.09 -12.58
N SER A 141 12.83 2.01 -12.00
CA SER A 141 13.22 1.55 -10.66
C SER A 141 14.70 1.17 -10.58
N LEU A 142 15.23 0.55 -11.62
CA LEU A 142 16.64 0.18 -11.70
C LEU A 142 17.56 1.41 -11.76
N LYS A 143 17.18 2.43 -12.53
CA LYS A 143 17.91 3.71 -12.59
C LYS A 143 17.87 4.47 -11.28
N ILE A 144 16.74 4.44 -10.57
CA ILE A 144 16.65 5.01 -9.22
C ILE A 144 17.59 4.26 -8.27
N ALA A 145 17.59 2.92 -8.29
CA ALA A 145 18.50 2.13 -7.47
C ALA A 145 19.98 2.40 -7.79
N ARG A 146 20.35 2.58 -9.07
CA ARG A 146 21.70 2.97 -9.47
C ARG A 146 22.10 4.34 -8.93
N GLU A 147 21.21 5.32 -9.01
CA GLU A 147 21.46 6.67 -8.47
C GLU A 147 21.59 6.65 -6.95
N MET A 148 20.74 5.87 -6.27
CA MET A 148 20.82 5.66 -4.82
C MET A 148 22.15 5.00 -4.43
N TYR A 149 22.56 3.93 -5.12
CA TYR A 149 23.85 3.26 -4.89
C TYR A 149 25.03 4.23 -5.05
N ARG A 150 24.99 5.09 -6.07
CA ARG A 150 26.02 6.12 -6.30
C ARG A 150 26.05 7.17 -5.20
N THR A 151 24.92 7.43 -4.55
CA THR A 151 24.79 8.47 -3.52
C THR A 151 25.25 7.99 -2.15
N VAL A 152 24.82 6.79 -1.73
CA VAL A 152 25.09 6.27 -0.37
C VAL A 152 25.54 4.81 -0.29
N GLY A 153 25.58 4.11 -1.42
CA GLY A 153 25.69 2.64 -1.41
C GLY A 153 24.44 1.98 -0.79
N PHE A 154 24.43 0.66 -0.77
CA PHE A 154 23.53 -0.17 0.04
C PHE A 154 24.01 -1.62 -0.01
N ASP A 155 23.72 -2.37 1.04
CA ASP A 155 24.00 -3.80 1.18
C ASP A 155 22.72 -4.65 1.22
N LYS A 156 21.55 -4.02 1.27
CA LYS A 156 20.24 -4.70 1.26
C LYS A 156 19.29 -4.08 0.26
N ALA A 157 18.39 -4.87 -0.31
CA ALA A 157 17.42 -4.41 -1.31
C ALA A 157 16.07 -5.13 -1.21
N PHE A 158 15.02 -4.48 -1.71
CA PHE A 158 13.73 -5.11 -1.99
C PHE A 158 13.58 -5.36 -3.49
N LEU A 159 13.18 -6.58 -3.86
CA LEU A 159 12.79 -6.96 -5.22
C LEU A 159 11.30 -7.34 -5.20
N LEU A 160 10.47 -6.59 -5.95
CA LEU A 160 9.02 -6.74 -5.93
C LEU A 160 8.51 -7.24 -7.29
N SER A 161 7.76 -8.35 -7.29
CA SER A 161 7.03 -8.81 -8.47
C SER A 161 5.83 -7.91 -8.77
N SER A 162 5.64 -7.60 -10.05
CA SER A 162 4.54 -6.76 -10.52
C SER A 162 3.15 -7.38 -10.37
N THR A 163 3.02 -8.70 -10.30
CA THR A 163 1.72 -9.40 -10.24
C THR A 163 1.19 -9.56 -8.83
N THR A 164 2.07 -9.59 -7.83
CA THR A 164 1.68 -9.69 -6.42
C THR A 164 1.18 -8.38 -5.81
N GLY A 165 1.39 -7.27 -6.52
CA GLY A 165 0.57 -6.07 -6.35
C GLY A 165 1.24 -4.91 -5.63
N LEU A 166 0.56 -3.76 -5.70
CA LEU A 166 0.97 -2.49 -5.10
C LEU A 166 0.92 -2.52 -3.57
N GLU A 167 0.12 -3.42 -2.99
CA GLU A 167 -0.10 -3.55 -1.56
C GLU A 167 1.17 -4.01 -0.83
N ASN A 168 1.90 -4.98 -1.40
CA ASN A 168 3.20 -5.42 -0.89
C ASN A 168 4.21 -4.28 -0.87
N ALA A 169 4.20 -3.49 -1.93
CA ALA A 169 5.10 -2.36 -2.09
C ALA A 169 4.80 -1.23 -1.08
N ILE A 170 3.52 -0.85 -0.91
CA ILE A 170 3.07 0.11 0.12
C ILE A 170 3.42 -0.40 1.53
N SER A 171 3.37 -1.71 1.76
CA SER A 171 3.70 -2.30 3.07
C SER A 171 5.16 -2.14 3.45
N VAL A 172 6.09 -2.03 2.48
CA VAL A 172 7.54 -2.05 2.76
C VAL A 172 8.27 -0.76 2.40
N TYR A 173 7.72 0.11 1.56
CA TYR A 173 8.45 1.25 1.03
C TYR A 173 8.96 2.27 2.06
N SER A 174 8.29 2.42 3.21
CA SER A 174 8.71 3.30 4.29
C SER A 174 9.85 2.68 5.09
N TYR A 175 9.75 1.38 5.37
CA TYR A 175 10.84 0.63 5.99
C TYR A 175 12.08 0.61 5.08
N ALA A 176 11.88 0.35 3.77
CA ALA A 176 12.93 0.37 2.77
C ALA A 176 13.65 1.73 2.75
N ALA A 177 12.89 2.83 2.75
CA ALA A 177 13.44 4.17 2.80
C ALA A 177 14.25 4.45 4.06
N LYS A 178 13.67 4.18 5.24
CA LYS A 178 14.34 4.42 6.53
C LYS A 178 15.67 3.65 6.63
N ASN A 179 15.75 2.47 6.04
CA ASN A 179 16.92 1.58 6.11
C ASN A 179 17.83 1.67 4.88
N GLY A 180 17.65 2.65 3.99
CA GLY A 180 18.54 2.82 2.84
C GLY A 180 18.51 1.64 1.86
N MET A 181 17.37 0.98 1.73
CA MET A 181 17.18 -0.15 0.82
C MET A 181 16.44 0.32 -0.45
N PRO A 182 17.00 0.15 -1.66
CA PRO A 182 16.27 0.44 -2.87
C PRO A 182 15.11 -0.54 -3.06
N ILE A 183 14.07 -0.09 -3.77
CA ILE A 183 12.94 -0.92 -4.19
C ILE A 183 13.04 -1.06 -5.70
N ILE A 184 13.22 -2.30 -6.16
CA ILE A 184 13.38 -2.65 -7.56
C ILE A 184 12.16 -3.46 -7.99
N TRP A 185 11.52 -3.03 -9.08
CA TRP A 185 10.42 -3.77 -9.66
C TRP A 185 10.94 -4.81 -10.67
N ALA A 186 10.40 -6.01 -10.56
CA ALA A 186 10.57 -7.09 -11.51
C ALA A 186 9.25 -7.39 -12.23
N GLN A 187 9.37 -7.76 -13.50
CA GLN A 187 8.32 -8.50 -14.18
C GLN A 187 8.26 -9.93 -13.62
N ASP A 188 7.23 -10.67 -13.98
CA ASP A 188 7.14 -12.08 -13.59
C ASP A 188 8.06 -12.97 -14.41
N GLU A 189 8.42 -12.52 -15.62
CA GLU A 189 9.40 -13.12 -16.51
C GLU A 189 10.26 -12.00 -17.13
N GLY A 190 11.51 -12.28 -17.49
CA GLY A 190 12.33 -11.35 -18.28
C GLY A 190 12.85 -10.12 -17.50
N PHE A 191 13.31 -10.31 -16.26
CA PHE A 191 13.90 -9.27 -15.41
C PHE A 191 15.41 -9.49 -15.16
N GLU A 192 16.12 -9.98 -16.17
CA GLU A 192 17.56 -10.27 -16.13
C GLU A 192 18.38 -9.01 -15.82
N GLU A 193 17.97 -7.84 -16.31
CA GLU A 193 18.66 -6.57 -16.01
C GLU A 193 18.68 -6.25 -14.49
N GLN A 194 17.60 -6.59 -13.78
CA GLN A 194 17.47 -6.44 -12.33
C GLN A 194 18.33 -7.47 -11.61
N ILE A 195 18.30 -8.72 -12.06
CA ILE A 195 19.13 -9.81 -11.53
C ILE A 195 20.61 -9.44 -11.66
N ASP A 196 21.05 -9.03 -12.84
CA ASP A 196 22.45 -8.69 -13.13
C ASP A 196 22.91 -7.49 -12.29
N PHE A 197 22.05 -6.48 -12.15
CA PHE A 197 22.36 -5.37 -11.26
C PHE A 197 22.51 -5.83 -9.81
N LEU A 198 21.57 -6.61 -9.27
CA LEU A 198 21.62 -7.12 -7.91
C LEU A 198 22.84 -8.01 -7.67
N LYS A 199 23.18 -8.91 -8.61
CA LYS A 199 24.42 -9.72 -8.58
C LYS A 199 25.68 -8.88 -8.59
N SER A 200 25.68 -7.79 -9.35
CA SER A 200 26.83 -6.88 -9.43
C SER A 200 27.09 -6.15 -8.11
N LYS A 201 26.14 -6.18 -7.17
CA LYS A 201 26.26 -5.63 -5.83
C LYS A 201 26.53 -6.75 -4.83
N ASN A 202 27.49 -6.54 -3.94
CA ASN A 202 27.78 -7.50 -2.87
C ASN A 202 26.76 -7.35 -1.73
N LEU A 203 25.50 -7.71 -1.99
CA LEU A 203 24.40 -7.52 -1.06
C LEU A 203 24.41 -8.60 0.04
N GLU A 204 24.27 -8.16 1.29
CA GLU A 204 24.02 -9.01 2.46
C GLU A 204 22.66 -9.69 2.36
N LYS A 205 21.64 -8.99 1.85
CA LYS A 205 20.27 -9.51 1.82
C LYS A 205 19.41 -8.93 0.70
N ILE A 206 18.63 -9.78 0.05
CA ILE A 206 17.56 -9.37 -0.87
C ILE A 206 16.23 -9.89 -0.32
N TYR A 207 15.29 -9.00 -0.03
CA TYR A 207 13.91 -9.39 0.29
C TYR A 207 13.09 -9.41 -0.99
N ALA A 208 12.63 -10.59 -1.39
CA ALA A 208 11.86 -10.77 -2.62
C ALA A 208 10.37 -10.96 -2.26
N LEU A 209 9.51 -10.07 -2.71
CA LEU A 209 8.05 -10.17 -2.49
C LEU A 209 7.40 -10.55 -3.83
N GLY A 210 6.90 -11.77 -3.89
CA GLY A 210 6.29 -12.35 -5.08
C GLY A 210 5.84 -13.79 -4.81
N ASP A 211 4.78 -14.24 -5.48
CA ASP A 211 4.18 -15.56 -5.27
C ASP A 211 4.01 -16.37 -6.57
N SER A 212 4.24 -15.77 -7.75
CA SER A 212 4.25 -16.50 -9.00
C SER A 212 5.40 -17.48 -9.03
N LYS A 213 5.14 -18.67 -9.59
CA LYS A 213 6.10 -19.78 -9.58
C LYS A 213 7.34 -19.42 -10.39
N GLU A 214 7.13 -18.72 -11.48
CA GLU A 214 8.14 -18.22 -12.42
C GLU A 214 9.06 -17.23 -11.70
N PHE A 215 8.50 -16.22 -11.04
CA PHE A 215 9.29 -15.27 -10.25
C PHE A 215 10.13 -15.98 -9.17
N ILE A 216 9.52 -16.91 -8.42
CA ILE A 216 10.22 -17.67 -7.37
C ILE A 216 11.35 -18.53 -7.97
N ALA A 217 11.10 -19.22 -9.08
CA ALA A 217 12.12 -20.05 -9.74
C ALA A 217 13.29 -19.21 -10.27
N ASP A 218 13.01 -18.04 -10.85
CA ASP A 218 14.03 -17.13 -11.37
C ASP A 218 14.91 -16.56 -10.26
N ILE A 219 14.32 -16.11 -9.14
CA ILE A 219 15.10 -15.60 -8.00
C ILE A 219 15.92 -16.71 -7.36
N ASP A 220 15.36 -17.91 -7.13
CA ASP A 220 16.05 -19.01 -6.44
C ASP A 220 17.22 -19.56 -7.27
N SER A 221 17.09 -19.58 -8.60
CA SER A 221 18.14 -20.04 -9.50
C SER A 221 19.24 -19.01 -9.74
N SER A 222 18.91 -17.71 -9.69
CA SER A 222 19.82 -16.66 -10.13
C SER A 222 20.48 -15.87 -9.01
N LEU A 223 19.78 -15.59 -7.92
CA LEU A 223 20.25 -14.66 -6.90
C LEU A 223 20.67 -15.41 -5.62
N LYS A 224 21.58 -14.81 -4.85
CA LYS A 224 22.03 -15.33 -3.55
C LYS A 224 21.53 -14.42 -2.43
N ASN A 225 21.56 -14.92 -1.19
CA ASN A 225 21.17 -14.16 0.01
C ASN A 225 19.72 -13.63 -0.04
N ILE A 226 18.82 -14.39 -0.67
CA ILE A 226 17.42 -14.00 -0.80
C ILE A 226 16.60 -14.50 0.39
N GLU A 227 15.59 -13.72 0.74
CA GLU A 227 14.46 -14.17 1.52
C GLU A 227 13.18 -13.86 0.77
N GLY A 228 12.53 -14.93 0.29
CA GLY A 228 11.21 -14.86 -0.31
C GLY A 228 10.15 -14.62 0.75
N ILE A 229 9.32 -13.59 0.54
CA ILE A 229 8.17 -13.26 1.36
C ILE A 229 6.92 -13.55 0.52
N LYS A 230 6.28 -14.68 0.83
CA LYS A 230 5.07 -15.12 0.14
C LYS A 230 3.85 -14.39 0.69
N GLN A 231 3.03 -13.86 -0.20
CA GLN A 231 1.75 -13.29 0.16
C GLN A 231 0.75 -14.40 0.53
N ILE A 232 0.18 -14.33 1.74
CA ILE A 232 -0.87 -15.27 2.18
C ILE A 232 -2.24 -14.70 1.84
N ASN A 233 -2.49 -13.47 2.28
CA ASN A 233 -3.57 -12.59 1.84
C ASN A 233 -3.16 -11.13 2.10
N LYS A 234 -3.75 -10.18 1.38
CA LYS A 234 -3.26 -8.79 1.35
C LYS A 234 -3.23 -8.11 2.75
N SER A 235 -4.31 -8.20 3.54
CA SER A 235 -4.36 -7.59 4.89
C SER A 235 -3.42 -8.26 5.90
N SER A 236 -3.36 -9.59 5.91
CA SER A 236 -2.53 -10.31 6.89
C SER A 236 -1.06 -10.16 6.56
N THR A 237 -0.71 -10.19 5.27
CA THR A 237 0.67 -9.96 4.81
C THR A 237 1.16 -8.58 5.25
N ASN A 238 0.33 -7.52 5.15
CA ASN A 238 0.71 -6.20 5.64
C ASN A 238 0.99 -6.20 7.16
N VAL A 239 0.13 -6.80 7.99
CA VAL A 239 0.37 -6.90 9.44
C VAL A 239 1.64 -7.71 9.74
N ASP A 240 1.84 -8.84 9.06
CA ASP A 240 3.02 -9.69 9.24
C ASP A 240 4.31 -8.96 8.85
N LEU A 241 4.27 -8.17 7.77
CA LEU A 241 5.39 -7.33 7.36
C LEU A 241 5.70 -6.22 8.36
N ILE A 242 4.66 -5.59 8.95
CA ILE A 242 4.86 -4.60 10.02
C ILE A 242 5.57 -5.27 11.21
N LYS A 243 5.08 -6.42 11.66
CA LYS A 243 5.70 -7.18 12.78
C LYS A 243 7.12 -7.63 12.48
N LYS A 244 7.41 -7.95 11.22
CA LYS A 244 8.73 -8.39 10.79
C LYS A 244 9.75 -7.27 10.79
N PHE A 245 9.33 -6.08 10.35
CA PHE A 245 10.25 -4.99 10.03
C PHE A 245 10.26 -3.86 11.07
N TYR A 246 9.30 -3.84 11.99
CA TYR A 246 9.26 -2.86 13.06
C TYR A 246 9.25 -3.55 14.41
N ASP A 247 9.94 -2.95 15.38
CA ASP A 247 9.77 -3.36 16.77
C ASP A 247 8.40 -2.86 17.25
N GLU A 248 7.51 -3.80 17.56
CA GLU A 248 6.17 -3.55 18.08
C GLU A 248 6.15 -2.63 19.31
N LYS A 249 7.23 -2.60 20.10
CA LYS A 249 7.35 -1.73 21.28
C LYS A 249 7.54 -0.27 20.92
N ASP A 250 8.17 0.01 19.77
CA ASP A 250 8.51 1.36 19.31
C ASP A 250 7.38 2.01 18.51
N ILE A 251 6.38 1.23 18.10
CA ILE A 251 5.25 1.73 17.33
C ILE A 251 4.13 2.12 18.30
N LYS A 252 3.84 3.43 18.35
CA LYS A 252 2.65 3.97 19.04
C LYS A 252 1.68 4.66 18.10
N LYS A 253 2.13 4.96 16.89
CA LYS A 253 1.34 5.64 15.87
C LYS A 253 1.44 4.88 14.56
N ILE A 254 0.36 4.89 13.79
CA ILE A 254 0.30 4.22 12.50
C ILE A 254 -0.43 5.08 11.47
N TYR A 255 0.00 5.02 10.22
CA TYR A 255 -0.78 5.54 9.10
C TYR A 255 -1.71 4.46 8.56
N THR A 256 -2.87 4.82 8.02
CA THR A 256 -3.71 3.88 7.26
C THR A 256 -3.73 4.22 5.79
N ALA A 257 -3.66 3.19 4.95
CA ALA A 257 -3.94 3.27 3.53
C ALA A 257 -5.13 2.37 3.20
N LYS A 258 -6.24 2.96 2.75
CA LYS A 258 -7.42 2.22 2.31
C LYS A 258 -7.23 1.67 0.89
N LEU A 259 -7.20 0.35 0.76
CA LEU A 259 -7.11 -0.38 -0.50
C LEU A 259 -8.24 -1.42 -0.54
N ASP A 260 -9.29 -1.14 -1.31
CA ASP A 260 -10.42 -2.07 -1.43
C ASP A 260 -10.08 -3.24 -2.35
N PHE A 261 -10.34 -4.46 -1.88
CA PHE A 261 -9.97 -5.67 -2.61
C PHE A 261 -10.73 -5.81 -3.92
N GLY A 262 -10.00 -5.71 -5.05
CA GLY A 262 -10.55 -5.90 -6.39
C GLY A 262 -11.01 -4.62 -7.09
N SER A 263 -11.01 -3.48 -6.40
CA SER A 263 -11.19 -2.16 -7.01
C SER A 263 -9.85 -1.42 -6.98
N ARG A 264 -9.44 -0.83 -8.10
CA ARG A 264 -8.30 0.12 -8.13
C ARG A 264 -8.75 1.47 -7.53
N SER A 265 -9.29 1.46 -6.31
CA SER A 265 -9.56 2.67 -5.53
C SER A 265 -8.26 3.46 -5.38
N ASP A 266 -8.38 4.77 -5.21
CA ASP A 266 -7.36 5.80 -5.50
C ASP A 266 -6.03 5.66 -4.71
N VAL A 267 -5.23 4.64 -5.06
CA VAL A 267 -3.93 4.33 -4.44
C VAL A 267 -2.95 5.50 -4.50
N ASN A 268 -3.20 6.46 -5.39
CA ASN A 268 -2.34 7.59 -5.65
C ASN A 268 -2.28 8.60 -4.49
N GLU A 269 -3.27 8.58 -3.60
CA GLU A 269 -3.25 9.36 -2.36
C GLU A 269 -2.04 9.00 -1.47
N TYR A 270 -1.48 7.78 -1.63
CA TYR A 270 -0.36 7.26 -0.83
C TYR A 270 1.03 7.52 -1.43
N ILE A 271 1.12 8.31 -2.51
CA ILE A 271 2.38 8.62 -3.21
C ILE A 271 3.44 9.24 -2.29
N SER A 272 3.04 10.22 -1.48
CA SER A 272 3.96 10.92 -0.58
C SER A 272 4.06 10.25 0.79
N LEU A 273 3.15 9.31 1.07
CA LEU A 273 3.01 8.70 2.38
C LEU A 273 4.24 7.89 2.77
N GLY A 274 4.88 7.19 1.82
CA GLY A 274 6.04 6.33 2.11
C GLY A 274 7.23 7.07 2.70
N VAL A 275 7.63 8.21 2.12
CA VAL A 275 8.78 9.00 2.63
C VAL A 275 8.45 9.68 3.97
N VAL A 276 7.20 10.09 4.16
CA VAL A 276 6.72 10.72 5.41
C VAL A 276 6.67 9.69 6.54
N SER A 277 6.06 8.54 6.28
CA SER A 277 6.03 7.35 7.14
C SER A 277 7.45 6.91 7.54
N ALA A 278 8.40 6.91 6.60
CA ALA A 278 9.80 6.61 6.89
C ALA A 278 10.47 7.63 7.84
N LYS A 279 10.18 8.93 7.66
CA LYS A 279 10.73 10.03 8.49
C LYS A 279 10.19 10.00 9.92
N GLU A 280 8.93 9.62 10.10
CA GLU A 280 8.29 9.51 11.42
C GLU A 280 8.48 8.12 12.06
N ASN A 281 9.09 7.16 11.36
CA ASN A 281 9.17 5.77 11.78
C ASN A 281 7.79 5.16 12.10
N MET A 282 6.79 5.51 11.30
CA MET A 282 5.42 5.05 11.49
C MET A 282 5.09 4.03 10.40
N PRO A 283 4.71 2.77 10.73
CA PRO A 283 4.27 1.82 9.72
C PRO A 283 2.99 2.27 9.02
N ILE A 284 2.64 1.59 7.93
CA ILE A 284 1.38 1.79 7.21
C ILE A 284 0.54 0.53 7.30
N LEU A 285 -0.64 0.67 7.91
CA LEU A 285 -1.67 -0.36 7.94
C LEU A 285 -2.55 -0.26 6.70
N ILE A 286 -2.57 -1.32 5.88
CA ILE A 286 -3.41 -1.39 4.69
C ILE A 286 -4.78 -1.96 5.07
N CYS A 287 -5.83 -1.17 4.93
CA CYS A 287 -7.19 -1.48 5.37
C CYS A 287 -8.18 -1.48 4.20
N SER A 288 -9.36 -2.07 4.37
CA SER A 288 -10.53 -1.79 3.54
C SER A 288 -11.41 -0.73 4.22
N ASP A 289 -12.67 -0.58 3.82
CA ASP A 289 -13.67 0.23 4.53
C ASP A 289 -13.69 0.08 6.05
N ASN A 290 -13.37 -1.12 6.57
CA ASN A 290 -13.33 -1.36 8.01
C ASN A 290 -12.12 -2.23 8.36
N LEU A 291 -11.60 -2.08 9.58
CA LEU A 291 -10.57 -2.96 10.11
C LEU A 291 -11.06 -4.41 10.14
N SER A 292 -10.19 -5.33 9.69
CA SER A 292 -10.39 -6.75 9.95
C SER A 292 -10.15 -7.07 11.43
N HIS A 293 -10.65 -8.23 11.89
CA HIS A 293 -10.43 -8.67 13.27
C HIS A 293 -8.93 -8.75 13.62
N ALA A 294 -8.10 -9.25 12.70
CA ALA A 294 -6.66 -9.37 12.91
C ALA A 294 -5.98 -7.99 13.06
N GLN A 295 -6.44 -6.99 12.32
CA GLN A 295 -5.91 -5.63 12.39
C GLN A 295 -6.35 -4.92 13.67
N ASP A 296 -7.63 -5.03 14.03
CA ASP A 296 -8.16 -4.49 15.29
C ASP A 296 -7.42 -5.09 16.50
N LYS A 297 -7.23 -6.41 16.51
CA LYS A 297 -6.43 -7.11 17.51
C LYS A 297 -4.97 -6.64 17.50
N PHE A 298 -4.35 -6.48 16.34
CA PHE A 298 -2.98 -5.98 16.22
C PHE A 298 -2.81 -4.57 16.82
N LEU A 299 -3.75 -3.65 16.56
CA LEU A 299 -3.71 -2.30 17.13
C LEU A 299 -3.81 -2.32 18.65
N LYS A 300 -4.69 -3.17 19.20
CA LYS A 300 -4.93 -3.31 20.65
C LYS A 300 -3.75 -3.97 21.36
N ASP A 301 -3.29 -5.12 20.86
CA ASP A 301 -2.19 -5.88 21.47
C ASP A 301 -0.89 -5.06 21.55
N ASN A 302 -0.69 -4.14 20.60
CA ASN A 302 0.51 -3.29 20.53
C ASN A 302 0.36 -1.90 21.17
N ASN A 303 -0.80 -1.62 21.79
CA ASN A 303 -1.11 -0.33 22.40
C ASN A 303 -0.86 0.85 21.44
N ILE A 304 -1.34 0.74 20.20
CA ILE A 304 -1.30 1.84 19.24
C ILE A 304 -2.25 2.93 19.73
N SER A 305 -1.73 4.13 20.01
CA SER A 305 -2.49 5.25 20.57
C SER A 305 -3.10 6.15 19.51
N ASP A 306 -2.43 6.31 18.37
CA ASP A 306 -2.84 7.21 17.30
C ASP A 306 -2.87 6.53 15.94
N VAL A 307 -3.96 6.73 15.22
CA VAL A 307 -4.18 6.27 13.85
C VAL A 307 -4.37 7.51 12.98
N ILE A 308 -3.49 7.69 11.99
CA ILE A 308 -3.59 8.78 11.02
C ILE A 308 -4.14 8.21 9.73
N GLU A 309 -5.38 8.58 9.44
CA GLU A 309 -6.14 8.18 8.27
C GLU A 309 -5.79 9.07 7.08
N VAL A 310 -5.37 8.47 5.97
CA VAL A 310 -4.96 9.21 4.77
C VAL A 310 -5.99 8.97 3.67
N GLY A 311 -6.58 10.06 3.17
CA GLY A 311 -7.57 10.08 2.09
C GLY A 311 -8.97 9.61 2.47
N TYR A 312 -9.07 8.59 3.32
CA TYR A 312 -10.35 8.01 3.74
C TYR A 312 -10.36 7.65 5.21
N THR A 313 -11.55 7.76 5.82
CA THR A 313 -11.81 7.21 7.15
C THR A 313 -11.91 5.69 7.09
N VAL A 314 -11.32 5.00 8.07
CA VAL A 314 -11.38 3.55 8.19
C VAL A 314 -12.32 3.20 9.34
N GLY A 315 -13.37 2.44 9.05
CA GLY A 315 -14.31 1.97 10.07
C GLY A 315 -13.66 1.02 11.08
N ASN A 316 -14.16 1.00 12.30
CA ASN A 316 -13.72 0.03 13.31
C ASN A 316 -14.19 -1.39 12.96
N TYR A 317 -13.52 -2.40 13.52
CA TYR A 317 -13.99 -3.77 13.41
C TYR A 317 -15.40 -3.91 14.00
N SER A 318 -16.28 -4.64 13.32
CA SER A 318 -17.63 -4.94 13.80
C SER A 318 -17.93 -6.41 13.57
N LEU A 319 -18.14 -7.16 14.66
CA LEU A 319 -18.58 -8.55 14.60
C LEU A 319 -19.92 -8.67 13.88
N LEU A 320 -20.86 -7.74 14.13
CA LEU A 320 -22.16 -7.72 13.47
C LEU A 320 -22.01 -7.55 11.95
N LYS A 321 -21.21 -6.58 11.46
CA LYS A 321 -20.95 -6.43 10.02
C LYS A 321 -20.24 -7.66 9.43
N SER A 322 -19.30 -8.25 10.17
CA SER A 322 -18.60 -9.46 9.74
C SER A 322 -19.58 -10.63 9.57
N ILE A 323 -20.49 -10.81 10.52
CA ILE A 323 -21.56 -11.81 10.45
C ILE A 323 -22.54 -11.48 9.32
N LEU A 324 -22.97 -10.22 9.17
CA LEU A 324 -23.88 -9.81 8.10
C LEU A 324 -23.33 -10.14 6.70
N ASN A 325 -22.03 -9.90 6.48
CA ASN A 325 -21.35 -10.25 5.24
C ASN A 325 -21.25 -11.78 5.01
N LEU A 326 -21.14 -12.58 6.07
CA LEU A 326 -21.18 -14.05 5.99
C LEU A 326 -22.60 -14.58 5.76
N THR A 327 -23.60 -13.96 6.39
CA THR A 327 -25.01 -14.36 6.28
C THR A 327 -25.59 -14.03 4.92
N SER A 328 -25.17 -12.95 4.25
CA SER A 328 -25.62 -12.65 2.88
C SER A 328 -25.20 -13.76 1.90
N LEU A 329 -23.97 -14.27 2.02
CA LEU A 329 -23.47 -15.39 1.23
C LEU A 329 -24.21 -16.70 1.56
N SER A 330 -24.45 -16.96 2.85
CA SER A 330 -25.17 -18.13 3.33
C SER A 330 -26.64 -18.12 2.88
N CYS A 331 -27.29 -16.96 2.91
CA CYS A 331 -28.67 -16.77 2.43
C CYS A 331 -28.77 -16.96 0.91
N ILE A 332 -27.79 -16.50 0.13
CA ILE A 332 -27.77 -16.72 -1.33
C ILE A 332 -27.65 -18.22 -1.66
N ILE A 333 -26.77 -18.94 -0.96
CA ILE A 333 -26.62 -20.40 -1.11
C ILE A 333 -27.92 -21.14 -0.75
N LEU A 334 -28.58 -20.72 0.34
CA LEU A 334 -29.85 -21.30 0.79
C LEU A 334 -30.98 -21.06 -0.22
N ILE A 335 -31.06 -19.85 -0.80
CA ILE A 335 -32.03 -19.50 -1.84
C ILE A 335 -31.80 -20.33 -3.11
N LEU A 336 -30.54 -20.51 -3.53
CA LEU A 336 -30.19 -21.35 -4.69
C LEU A 336 -30.55 -22.82 -4.47
N LEU A 337 -30.32 -23.35 -3.27
CA LEU A 337 -30.72 -24.72 -2.89
C LEU A 337 -32.24 -24.89 -2.89
N LEU A 338 -33.00 -23.92 -2.37
CA LEU A 338 -34.46 -23.93 -2.40
C LEU A 338 -35.00 -23.87 -3.82
N LEU A 339 -34.44 -23.02 -4.69
CA LEU A 339 -34.80 -22.95 -6.11
C LEU A 339 -34.51 -24.27 -6.84
N LEU A 340 -33.38 -24.94 -6.54
CA LEU A 340 -33.06 -26.27 -7.08
C LEU A 340 -34.05 -27.35 -6.64
N ILE A 341 -34.47 -27.33 -5.38
CA ILE A 341 -35.45 -28.27 -4.84
C ILE A 341 -36.82 -28.05 -5.50
N VAL A 342 -37.26 -26.80 -5.62
CA VAL A 342 -38.52 -26.44 -6.30
C VAL A 342 -38.48 -26.83 -7.77
N PHE A 343 -37.38 -26.55 -8.47
CA PHE A 343 -37.21 -26.95 -9.88
C PHE A 343 -37.25 -28.48 -10.06
N ARG A 344 -36.62 -29.24 -9.15
CA ARG A 344 -36.69 -30.71 -9.17
C ARG A 344 -38.10 -31.23 -8.89
N ALA A 345 -38.83 -30.62 -7.96
CA ALA A 345 -40.21 -30.98 -7.67
C ALA A 345 -41.13 -30.74 -8.88
N LEU A 346 -41.04 -29.56 -9.51
CA LEU A 346 -41.81 -29.23 -10.71
C LEU A 346 -41.51 -30.15 -11.90
N ARG A 347 -40.25 -30.59 -12.05
CA ARG A 347 -39.83 -31.54 -13.10
C ARG A 347 -40.31 -32.98 -12.84
N TYR A 348 -40.61 -33.31 -11.59
CA TYR A 348 -41.13 -34.61 -11.19
C TYR A 348 -42.65 -34.69 -11.38
N GLU A 349 -43.36 -33.57 -11.24
CA GLU A 349 -44.80 -33.47 -11.54
C GLU A 349 -45.11 -33.38 -13.04
N SER A 350 -44.13 -33.02 -13.88
CA SER A 350 -44.28 -32.93 -15.34
C SER A 350 -43.98 -34.25 -16.09
N ARG A 351 -43.86 -35.38 -15.39
CA ARG A 351 -43.69 -36.74 -15.92
C ARG A 351 -44.81 -37.62 -15.37
#